data_AF-R7FTA3-F1
#
_entry.id   AF-R7FTA3-F1
#
_cell.length_a   1.000
_cell.length_b   1.000
_cell.length_c   1.000
_cell.angle_alpha   90.00
_cell.angle_beta   90.00
_cell.angle_gamma   90.00
#
_symmetry.space_group_name_H-M   'P 1'
#
loop_
_entity.id
_entity.type
_entity.pdbx_description
1 polymer ?
#
loop_
_entity_poly.entity_id
_entity_poly.type
_entity_poly.pdbx_seq_one_letter_code
_entity_poly.pdbx_strand_id
1 'polypeptide(L)'
;MLSGIAANYALVSRPVSGMEHYFSHVWDMRGVEFGTPFDFHGIQCGIGTINSLRVYEEIKKIKPNKKKALAYAKNFNYEEWKKFLYANLGKGADAMVANEAKEHKYDVAAHAKRLDVIIDKWDEILAVIDTLPSSEAVTEMLKIAGAPTTVEEINVTKEAERNAFLITKDIRDKYIGSRLLWDLGELDEVCDKLFPENK
;
A
#
# COMPACT_ATOMS: atom_id res chain seq x y z
N MET A 1 17.98 -10.06 11.67
CA MET A 1 18.19 -11.49 11.97
C MET A 1 16.89 -12.24 12.26
N LEU A 2 16.03 -11.79 13.19
CA LEU A 2 14.72 -12.42 13.44
C LEU A 2 13.76 -12.36 12.23
N SER A 3 13.74 -11.26 11.48
CA SER A 3 12.98 -11.12 10.24
C SER A 3 13.40 -12.14 9.16
N GLY A 4 14.71 -12.34 8.97
CA GLY A 4 15.24 -13.35 8.04
C GLY A 4 14.96 -14.79 8.47
N ILE A 5 14.91 -15.07 9.78
CA ILE A 5 14.56 -16.39 10.33
C ILE A 5 13.05 -16.64 10.20
N ALA A 6 12.20 -15.63 10.45
CA ALA A 6 10.75 -15.74 10.26
C ALA A 6 10.34 -15.92 8.79
N ALA A 7 11.02 -15.24 7.85
CA ALA A 7 10.81 -15.43 6.41
C ALA A 7 11.24 -16.84 5.95
N ASN A 8 12.36 -17.36 6.48
CA ASN A 8 12.81 -18.72 6.20
C ASN A 8 11.88 -19.79 6.81
N TYR A 9 11.35 -19.54 8.01
CA TYR A 9 10.47 -20.50 8.70
C TYR A 9 9.07 -20.59 8.08
N ALA A 10 8.56 -19.47 7.54
CA ALA A 10 7.26 -19.45 6.88
C ALA A 10 7.29 -19.92 5.41
N LEU A 11 8.48 -20.17 4.83
CA LEU A 11 8.68 -20.46 3.38
C LEU A 11 8.06 -19.43 2.42
N VAL A 12 7.62 -18.29 2.94
CA VAL A 12 7.07 -17.15 2.21
C VAL A 12 7.48 -15.86 2.92
N SER A 13 7.73 -14.80 2.15
CA SER A 13 8.05 -13.47 2.71
C SER A 13 6.87 -12.80 3.43
N ARG A 14 5.69 -13.43 3.44
CA ARG A 14 4.43 -12.88 3.98
C ARG A 14 4.50 -12.37 5.43
N PRO A 15 5.23 -12.99 6.39
CA PRO A 15 5.33 -12.50 7.77
C PRO A 15 6.26 -11.28 7.93
N VAL A 16 6.99 -10.91 6.87
CA VAL A 16 8.13 -9.98 6.96
C VAL A 16 8.02 -8.86 5.93
N SER A 17 7.07 -8.95 4.99
CA SER A 17 6.88 -7.99 3.90
C SER A 17 5.40 -7.81 3.56
N GLY A 18 4.85 -6.67 3.98
CA GLY A 18 3.54 -6.14 3.68
C GLY A 18 3.61 -4.83 2.90
N MET A 19 2.68 -3.92 3.20
CA MET A 19 2.54 -2.64 2.49
C MET A 19 3.76 -1.72 2.71
N GLU A 20 4.41 -1.82 3.87
CA GLU A 20 5.60 -1.06 4.24
C GLU A 20 6.79 -1.30 3.31
N HIS A 21 6.98 -2.55 2.87
CA HIS A 21 8.02 -2.88 1.89
C HIS A 21 7.66 -2.39 0.49
N TYR A 22 6.38 -2.30 0.16
CA TYR A 22 5.93 -1.88 -1.16
C TYR A 22 6.09 -0.38 -1.36
N PHE A 23 5.98 0.42 -0.30
CA PHE A 23 6.43 1.81 -0.32
C PHE A 23 7.91 1.91 -0.73
N SER A 24 8.79 1.18 -0.02
CA SER A 24 10.23 1.17 -0.34
C SER A 24 10.51 0.70 -1.76
N HIS A 25 9.89 -0.40 -2.22
CA HIS A 25 10.07 -0.87 -3.60
C HIS A 25 9.64 0.15 -4.65
N VAL A 26 8.57 0.91 -4.42
CA VAL A 26 8.18 1.98 -5.35
C VAL A 26 9.26 3.06 -5.40
N TRP A 27 9.77 3.51 -4.25
CA TRP A 27 10.83 4.51 -4.22
C TRP A 27 12.13 4.00 -4.85
N ASP A 28 12.49 2.73 -4.64
CA ASP A 28 13.66 2.10 -5.26
C ASP A 28 13.52 2.05 -6.80
N MET A 29 12.37 1.60 -7.30
CA MET A 29 12.09 1.56 -8.73
C MET A 29 12.15 2.94 -9.35
N ARG A 30 11.62 3.96 -8.67
CA ARG A 30 11.71 5.36 -9.12
C ARG A 30 13.14 5.88 -9.11
N GLY A 31 13.92 5.55 -8.08
CA GLY A 31 15.33 5.91 -7.99
C GLY A 31 16.13 5.35 -9.17
N VAL A 32 15.91 4.08 -9.51
CA VAL A 32 16.56 3.44 -10.66
C VAL A 32 16.09 4.02 -11.99
N GLU A 33 14.79 4.24 -12.18
CA GLU A 33 14.23 4.68 -13.46
C GLU A 33 14.47 6.17 -13.75
N PHE A 34 14.32 7.03 -12.72
CA PHE A 34 14.28 8.48 -12.90
C PHE A 34 15.42 9.23 -12.19
N GLY A 35 16.28 8.53 -11.45
CA GLY A 35 17.32 9.17 -10.63
C GLY A 35 16.76 9.99 -9.46
N THR A 36 15.52 9.75 -9.05
CA THR A 36 14.91 10.43 -7.90
C THR A 36 15.54 9.99 -6.58
N PRO A 37 15.54 10.84 -5.54
CA PRO A 37 16.11 10.47 -4.24
C PRO A 37 15.42 9.26 -3.61
N PHE A 38 16.20 8.42 -2.94
CA PHE A 38 15.78 7.33 -2.05
C PHE A 38 16.94 7.02 -1.08
N ASP A 39 16.69 6.22 -0.05
CA ASP A 39 17.68 5.90 1.00
C ASP A 39 17.81 4.38 1.18
N PHE A 40 18.52 3.91 2.20
CA PHE A 40 18.65 2.51 2.53
C PHE A 40 17.27 1.87 2.78
N HIS A 41 17.09 0.67 2.24
CA HIS A 41 15.85 -0.10 2.31
C HIS A 41 15.25 -0.19 3.73
N GLY A 42 16.08 -0.38 4.76
CA GLY A 42 15.60 -0.43 6.15
C GLY A 42 14.97 0.88 6.64
N ILE A 43 15.52 2.03 6.24
CA ILE A 43 15.00 3.36 6.58
C ILE A 43 13.66 3.58 5.87
N GLN A 44 13.61 3.30 4.56
CA GLN A 44 12.38 3.40 3.78
C GLN A 44 11.28 2.49 4.32
N CYS A 45 11.60 1.24 4.70
CA CYS A 45 10.65 0.33 5.32
C CYS A 45 10.19 0.82 6.70
N GLY A 46 11.03 1.52 7.47
CA GLY A 46 10.63 2.19 8.71
C GLY A 46 9.53 3.22 8.49
N ILE A 47 9.74 4.14 7.55
CA ILE A 47 8.73 5.15 7.15
C ILE A 47 7.49 4.47 6.57
N GLY A 48 7.68 3.47 5.70
CA GLY A 48 6.61 2.65 5.13
C GLY A 48 5.77 1.95 6.21
N THR A 49 6.37 1.58 7.35
CA THR A 49 5.66 0.96 8.47
C THR A 49 4.75 1.97 9.15
N ILE A 50 5.25 3.17 9.44
CA ILE A 50 4.43 4.27 9.99
C ILE A 50 3.25 4.55 9.06
N ASN A 51 3.51 4.72 7.77
CA ASN A 51 2.47 4.98 6.77
C ASN A 51 1.45 3.84 6.68
N SER A 52 1.91 2.60 6.78
CA SER A 52 1.02 1.44 6.76
C SER A 52 0.11 1.39 7.98
N LEU A 53 0.62 1.69 9.17
CA LEU A 53 -0.17 1.74 10.39
C LEU A 53 -1.21 2.86 10.34
N ARG A 54 -0.85 4.06 9.85
CA ARG A 54 -1.81 5.16 9.63
C ARG A 54 -2.95 4.75 8.70
N VAL A 55 -2.65 4.00 7.64
CA VAL A 55 -3.66 3.45 6.72
C VAL A 55 -4.59 2.47 7.44
N TYR A 56 -4.04 1.55 8.24
CA TYR A 56 -4.84 0.60 9.02
C TYR A 56 -5.72 1.29 10.08
N GLU A 57 -5.23 2.36 10.70
CA GLU A 57 -6.01 3.20 11.62
C GLU A 57 -7.18 3.89 10.91
N GLU A 58 -7.03 4.28 9.65
CA GLU A 58 -8.13 4.79 8.83
C GLU A 58 -9.12 3.68 8.44
N ILE A 59 -8.62 2.48 8.09
CA ILE A 59 -9.48 1.32 7.80
C ILE A 59 -10.43 1.01 8.97
N LYS A 60 -9.96 1.12 10.21
CA LYS A 60 -10.78 0.91 11.43
C LYS A 60 -11.99 1.85 11.54
N LYS A 61 -11.94 3.00 10.86
CA LYS A 61 -13.00 4.03 10.91
C LYS A 61 -14.04 3.82 9.80
N ILE A 62 -13.80 2.89 8.88
CA ILE A 62 -14.66 2.64 7.72
C ILE A 62 -15.83 1.74 8.10
N LYS A 63 -17.02 2.10 7.61
CA LYS A 63 -18.17 1.19 7.53
C LYS A 63 -18.37 0.78 6.07
N PRO A 64 -18.18 -0.50 5.70
CA PRO A 64 -18.28 -0.94 4.32
C PRO A 64 -19.60 -0.53 3.65
N ASN A 65 -19.50 0.09 2.49
CA ASN A 65 -20.64 0.47 1.67
C ASN A 65 -20.59 -0.28 0.33
N LYS A 66 -21.34 -1.38 0.25
CA LYS A 66 -21.36 -2.26 -0.93
C LYS A 66 -21.69 -1.50 -2.23
N LYS A 67 -22.62 -0.55 -2.18
CA LYS A 67 -23.03 0.22 -3.37
C LYS A 67 -21.89 1.13 -3.84
N LYS A 68 -21.21 1.82 -2.92
CA LYS A 68 -20.03 2.66 -3.21
C LYS A 68 -18.91 1.82 -3.83
N ALA A 69 -18.56 0.71 -3.18
CA ALA A 69 -17.53 -0.22 -3.62
C ALA A 69 -17.77 -0.79 -5.03
N LEU A 70 -18.98 -1.28 -5.31
CA LEU A 70 -19.33 -1.81 -6.64
C LEU A 70 -19.30 -0.73 -7.72
N ALA A 71 -19.76 0.49 -7.41
CA ALA A 71 -19.69 1.61 -8.34
C ALA A 71 -18.24 2.01 -8.62
N TYR A 72 -17.39 2.02 -7.58
CA TYR A 72 -15.98 2.33 -7.69
C TYR A 72 -15.26 1.37 -8.65
N ALA A 73 -15.39 0.06 -8.44
CA ALA A 73 -14.78 -0.94 -9.31
C ALA A 73 -15.33 -0.90 -10.75
N LYS A 74 -16.64 -0.68 -10.92
CA LYS A 74 -17.27 -0.56 -12.25
C LYS A 74 -16.76 0.65 -13.04
N ASN A 75 -16.48 1.76 -12.35
CA ASN A 75 -16.03 3.01 -12.97
C ASN A 75 -14.51 3.10 -13.07
N PHE A 76 -13.77 2.13 -12.56
CA PHE A 76 -12.32 2.12 -12.60
C PHE A 76 -11.82 1.99 -14.05
N ASN A 77 -11.02 2.95 -14.50
CA ASN A 77 -10.43 2.94 -15.82
C ASN A 77 -8.99 2.41 -15.76
N TYR A 78 -8.81 1.14 -16.15
CA TYR A 78 -7.50 0.52 -16.13
C TYR A 78 -6.52 1.15 -17.14
N GLU A 79 -6.98 1.68 -18.27
CA GLU A 79 -6.10 2.36 -19.22
C GLU A 79 -5.50 3.65 -18.64
N GLU A 80 -6.29 4.43 -17.92
CA GLU A 80 -5.79 5.61 -17.19
C GLU A 80 -4.86 5.21 -16.04
N TRP A 81 -5.19 4.13 -15.32
CA TRP A 81 -4.31 3.60 -14.28
C TRP A 81 -2.95 3.14 -14.85
N LYS A 82 -2.94 2.47 -16.00
CA LYS A 82 -1.69 2.09 -16.68
C LYS A 82 -0.84 3.31 -17.03
N LYS A 83 -1.44 4.38 -17.56
CA LYS A 83 -0.71 5.63 -17.82
C LYS A 83 -0.10 6.20 -16.54
N PHE A 84 -0.85 6.18 -15.44
CA PHE A 84 -0.35 6.60 -14.13
C PHE A 84 0.83 5.74 -13.65
N LEU A 85 0.78 4.41 -13.81
CA LEU A 85 1.88 3.52 -13.47
C LEU A 85 3.13 3.83 -14.29
N TYR A 86 3.01 3.94 -15.61
CA TYR A 86 4.14 4.26 -16.48
C TYR A 86 4.74 5.65 -16.19
N ALA A 87 3.90 6.65 -15.92
CA ALA A 87 4.38 7.98 -15.53
C ALA A 87 5.16 7.95 -14.20
N ASN A 88 4.84 7.01 -13.30
CA ASN A 88 5.43 6.95 -11.97
C ASN A 88 6.49 5.88 -11.76
N LEU A 89 6.64 4.91 -12.65
CA LEU A 89 7.59 3.80 -12.53
C LEU A 89 8.38 3.54 -13.81
N GLY A 90 8.01 4.16 -14.93
CA GLY A 90 8.60 3.90 -16.24
C GLY A 90 8.54 2.40 -16.56
N LYS A 91 9.69 1.81 -16.91
CA LYS A 91 9.80 0.37 -17.20
C LYS A 91 9.42 -0.53 -16.02
N GLY A 92 9.52 -0.05 -14.78
CA GLY A 92 9.07 -0.79 -13.59
C GLY A 92 7.58 -1.15 -13.63
N ALA A 93 6.77 -0.42 -14.40
CA ALA A 93 5.36 -0.72 -14.59
C ALA A 93 5.08 -1.98 -15.43
N ASP A 94 6.02 -2.42 -16.29
CA ASP A 94 5.78 -3.51 -17.25
C ASP A 94 5.36 -4.80 -16.55
N ALA A 95 6.04 -5.16 -15.45
CA ALA A 95 5.71 -6.35 -14.68
C ALA A 95 4.29 -6.27 -14.08
N MET A 96 3.90 -5.10 -13.57
CA MET A 96 2.59 -4.88 -12.95
C MET A 96 1.48 -4.97 -14.01
N VAL A 97 1.71 -4.36 -15.18
CA VAL A 97 0.77 -4.39 -16.30
C VAL A 97 0.62 -5.80 -16.86
N ALA A 98 1.72 -6.54 -17.02
CA ALA A 98 1.70 -7.92 -17.50
C ALA A 98 1.03 -8.88 -16.51
N ASN A 99 1.19 -8.62 -15.20
CA ASN A 99 0.59 -9.43 -14.15
C ASN A 99 -0.93 -9.30 -14.10
N GLU A 100 -1.48 -8.11 -14.35
CA GLU A 100 -2.94 -7.93 -14.37
C GLU A 100 -3.64 -8.84 -15.39
N ALA A 101 -3.00 -9.11 -16.54
CA ALA A 101 -3.54 -10.02 -17.55
C ALA A 101 -3.70 -11.47 -17.06
N LYS A 102 -3.02 -11.84 -15.97
CA LYS A 102 -3.08 -13.17 -15.34
C LYS A 102 -3.89 -13.16 -14.04
N GLU A 103 -3.78 -12.08 -13.28
CA GLU A 103 -4.32 -11.97 -11.92
C GLU A 103 -5.77 -11.46 -11.90
N HIS A 104 -6.19 -10.72 -12.94
CA HIS A 104 -7.55 -10.20 -13.11
C HIS A 104 -8.06 -9.44 -11.87
N LYS A 105 -7.20 -8.62 -11.23
CA LYS A 105 -7.52 -7.93 -9.98
C LYS A 105 -8.66 -6.93 -10.14
N TYR A 106 -8.78 -6.35 -11.34
CA TYR A 106 -9.80 -5.36 -11.70
C TYR A 106 -11.06 -5.94 -12.33
N ASP A 107 -11.19 -7.26 -12.44
CA ASP A 107 -12.42 -7.88 -12.93
C ASP A 107 -13.61 -7.58 -12.00
N VAL A 108 -14.69 -7.04 -12.56
CA VAL A 108 -15.84 -6.55 -11.80
C VAL A 108 -16.61 -7.71 -11.14
N ALA A 109 -16.68 -8.88 -11.78
CA ALA A 109 -17.40 -10.02 -11.22
C ALA A 109 -16.60 -10.68 -10.08
N ALA A 110 -15.28 -10.79 -10.23
CA ALA A 110 -14.36 -11.25 -9.20
C ALA A 110 -14.32 -10.27 -8.02
N HIS A 111 -14.29 -8.96 -8.28
CA HIS A 111 -14.41 -7.91 -7.26
C HIS A 111 -15.68 -8.07 -6.44
N ALA A 112 -16.84 -8.23 -7.07
CA ALA A 112 -18.11 -8.37 -6.36
C ALA A 112 -18.09 -9.58 -5.39
N LYS A 113 -17.53 -10.72 -5.82
CA LYS A 113 -17.36 -11.90 -4.97
C LYS A 113 -16.41 -11.66 -3.80
N ARG A 114 -15.27 -11.01 -4.04
CA ARG A 114 -14.34 -10.64 -2.95
C ARG A 114 -14.99 -9.68 -1.96
N LEU A 115 -15.73 -8.68 -2.46
CA LEU A 115 -16.42 -7.69 -1.64
C LEU A 115 -17.45 -8.34 -0.71
N ASP A 116 -18.18 -9.35 -1.18
CA ASP A 116 -19.11 -10.11 -0.32
C ASP A 116 -18.39 -10.77 0.86
N VAL A 117 -17.23 -11.39 0.61
CA VAL A 117 -16.40 -11.99 1.67
C VAL A 117 -15.85 -10.92 2.62
N ILE A 118 -15.39 -9.78 2.11
CA ILE A 118 -14.87 -8.67 2.93
C ILE A 118 -15.94 -8.15 3.89
N ILE A 119 -17.17 -7.98 3.40
CA ILE A 119 -18.28 -7.46 4.21
C ILE A 119 -18.72 -8.49 5.24
N ASP A 120 -18.85 -9.77 4.85
CA ASP A 120 -19.21 -10.87 5.76
C ASP A 120 -18.18 -11.04 6.89
N LYS A 121 -16.90 -10.82 6.58
CA LYS A 121 -15.76 -11.00 7.49
C LYS A 121 -15.24 -9.69 8.09
N TRP A 122 -16.02 -8.61 8.01
CA TRP A 122 -15.52 -7.28 8.38
C TRP A 122 -15.06 -7.20 9.84
N ASP A 123 -15.83 -7.75 10.77
CA ASP A 123 -15.48 -7.75 12.20
C ASP A 123 -14.21 -8.59 12.48
N GLU A 124 -14.00 -9.69 11.75
CA GLU A 124 -12.78 -10.49 11.84
C GLU A 124 -11.55 -9.72 11.31
N ILE A 125 -11.72 -8.99 10.20
CA ILE A 125 -10.67 -8.12 9.65
C ILE A 125 -10.29 -7.03 10.66
N LEU A 126 -11.28 -6.37 11.26
CA LEU A 126 -11.05 -5.34 12.28
C LEU A 126 -10.34 -5.93 13.51
N ALA A 127 -10.74 -7.11 13.98
CA ALA A 127 -10.10 -7.77 15.11
C ALA A 127 -8.61 -8.06 14.86
N VAL A 128 -8.23 -8.42 13.63
CA VAL A 128 -6.81 -8.60 13.26
C VAL A 128 -6.08 -7.25 13.26
N ILE A 129 -6.68 -6.20 12.69
CA ILE A 129 -6.08 -4.86 12.66
C ILE A 129 -5.89 -4.31 14.07
N ASP A 130 -6.79 -4.62 15.01
CA ASP A 130 -6.70 -4.19 16.41
C ASP A 130 -5.50 -4.77 17.18
N THR A 131 -4.85 -5.81 16.64
CA THR A 131 -3.62 -6.36 17.21
C THR A 131 -2.36 -5.56 16.87
N LEU A 132 -2.45 -4.63 15.90
CA LEU A 132 -1.31 -3.84 15.45
C LEU A 132 -0.96 -2.73 16.46
N PRO A 133 0.32 -2.35 16.58
CA PRO A 133 0.70 -1.17 17.35
C PRO A 133 0.18 0.10 16.68
N SER A 134 -0.02 1.17 17.44
CA SER A 134 -0.32 2.50 16.90
C SER A 134 0.86 3.05 16.09
N SER A 135 0.57 3.84 15.06
CA SER A 135 1.58 4.55 14.26
C SER A 135 2.41 5.51 15.11
N GLU A 136 1.83 6.14 16.14
CA GLU A 136 2.54 7.03 17.06
C GLU A 136 3.61 6.30 17.87
N ALA A 137 3.27 5.16 18.47
CA ALA A 137 4.23 4.35 19.23
C ALA A 137 5.43 3.89 18.38
N VAL A 138 5.18 3.47 17.13
CA VAL A 138 6.27 3.08 16.21
C VAL A 138 7.11 4.29 15.79
N THR A 139 6.48 5.43 15.57
CA THR A 139 7.17 6.70 15.28
C THR A 139 8.09 7.10 16.44
N GLU A 140 7.64 7.00 17.68
CA GLU A 140 8.44 7.30 18.87
C GLU A 140 9.64 6.36 18.99
N MET A 141 9.44 5.05 18.80
CA MET A 141 10.53 4.06 18.82
C MET A 141 11.60 4.36 17.77
N LEU A 142 11.22 4.74 16.54
CA LEU A 142 12.16 5.10 15.49
C LEU A 142 12.92 6.39 15.81
N LYS A 143 12.25 7.40 16.37
CA LYS A 143 12.90 8.64 16.84
C LYS A 143 13.92 8.39 17.93
N ILE A 144 13.61 7.53 18.91
CA ILE A 144 14.55 7.14 19.97
C ILE A 144 15.79 6.46 19.38
N ALA A 145 15.62 5.65 18.32
CA ALA A 145 16.72 5.02 17.61
C ALA A 145 17.50 5.96 16.68
N GLY A 146 17.10 7.23 16.56
CA GLY A 146 17.71 8.21 15.66
C GLY A 146 17.43 7.95 14.18
N ALA A 147 16.39 7.18 13.85
CA ALA A 147 16.00 6.87 12.49
C ALA A 147 15.02 7.91 11.92
N PRO A 148 15.09 8.21 10.60
CA PRO A 148 14.10 9.04 9.92
C PRO A 148 12.67 8.50 10.08
N THR A 149 11.70 9.40 10.18
CA THR A 149 10.27 9.08 10.35
C THR A 149 9.36 9.69 9.29
N THR A 150 9.88 10.60 8.46
CA THR A 150 9.15 11.14 7.31
C THR A 150 9.96 11.01 6.01
N VAL A 151 9.26 11.04 4.87
CA VAL A 151 9.89 10.96 3.54
C VAL A 151 10.80 12.14 3.24
N GLU A 152 10.51 13.33 3.79
CA GLU A 152 11.32 14.53 3.58
C GLU A 152 12.71 14.41 4.22
N GLU A 153 12.82 13.72 5.36
CA GLU A 153 14.11 13.44 6.02
C GLU A 153 15.03 12.58 5.12
N ILE A 154 14.46 11.85 4.16
CA ILE A 154 15.18 11.07 3.14
C ILE A 154 15.11 11.69 1.73
N ASN A 155 14.74 12.97 1.64
CA ASN A 155 14.62 13.73 0.39
C ASN A 155 13.60 13.19 -0.62
N VAL A 156 12.66 12.36 -0.18
CA VAL A 156 11.52 11.89 -0.99
C VAL A 156 10.38 12.91 -0.87
N THR A 157 9.77 13.29 -1.99
CA THR A 157 8.69 14.29 -2.00
C THR A 157 7.38 13.71 -1.48
N LYS A 158 6.50 14.59 -0.95
CA LYS A 158 5.13 14.20 -0.57
C LYS A 158 4.32 13.63 -1.73
N GLU A 159 4.52 14.14 -2.93
CA GLU A 159 3.90 13.60 -4.14
C GLU A 159 4.38 12.16 -4.42
N ALA A 160 5.68 11.89 -4.28
CA ALA A 160 6.21 10.54 -4.45
C ALA A 160 5.73 9.58 -3.35
N GLU A 161 5.56 10.07 -2.11
CA GLU A 161 4.93 9.32 -1.00
C GLU A 161 3.48 8.96 -1.32
N ARG A 162 2.70 9.95 -1.76
CA ARG A 162 1.30 9.80 -2.19
C ARG A 162 1.17 8.78 -3.32
N ASN A 163 1.96 8.94 -4.37
CA ASN A 163 1.91 8.04 -5.53
C ASN A 163 2.36 6.63 -5.13
N ALA A 164 3.36 6.49 -4.26
CA ALA A 164 3.78 5.19 -3.76
C ALA A 164 2.65 4.46 -3.04
N PHE A 165 1.88 5.14 -2.18
CA PHE A 165 0.73 4.54 -1.50
C PHE A 165 -0.27 3.93 -2.50
N LEU A 166 -0.69 4.71 -3.50
CA LEU A 166 -1.64 4.25 -4.52
C LEU A 166 -1.13 3.03 -5.30
N ILE A 167 0.18 2.99 -5.56
CA ILE A 167 0.84 1.95 -6.36
C ILE A 167 1.01 0.65 -5.56
N THR A 168 1.13 0.71 -4.23
CA THR A 168 1.45 -0.46 -3.39
C THR A 168 0.54 -1.67 -3.66
N LYS A 169 -0.74 -1.45 -3.98
CA LYS A 169 -1.73 -2.52 -4.24
C LYS A 169 -1.37 -3.43 -5.43
N ASP A 170 -0.47 -3.00 -6.31
CA ASP A 170 -0.14 -3.67 -7.57
C ASP A 170 1.25 -4.30 -7.60
N ILE A 171 2.10 -4.05 -6.60
CA ILE A 171 3.51 -4.45 -6.62
C ILE A 171 3.70 -5.98 -6.67
N ARG A 172 2.82 -6.72 -6.01
CA ARG A 172 2.77 -8.20 -6.06
C ARG A 172 1.33 -8.69 -6.03
N ASP A 173 1.11 -9.95 -6.37
CA ASP A 173 -0.16 -10.64 -6.12
C ASP A 173 -0.31 -11.01 -4.64
N LYS A 174 -0.40 -9.99 -3.80
CA LYS A 174 -0.65 -10.13 -2.37
C LYS A 174 -1.77 -9.20 -1.98
N TYR A 175 -2.74 -9.74 -1.26
CA TYR A 175 -3.82 -8.95 -0.69
C TYR A 175 -3.31 -8.18 0.53
N ILE A 176 -3.34 -6.84 0.47
CA ILE A 176 -2.84 -5.91 1.49
C ILE A 176 -3.81 -4.75 1.70
N GLY A 177 -3.58 -3.91 2.72
CA GLY A 177 -4.48 -2.81 3.10
C GLY A 177 -4.89 -1.87 1.96
N SER A 178 -3.98 -1.47 1.07
CA SER A 178 -4.32 -0.62 -0.08
C SER A 178 -5.23 -1.33 -1.10
N ARG A 179 -5.12 -2.66 -1.26
CA ARG A 179 -6.07 -3.44 -2.09
C ARG A 179 -7.43 -3.54 -1.41
N LEU A 180 -7.47 -3.72 -0.09
CA LEU A 180 -8.71 -3.71 0.69
C LEU A 180 -9.45 -2.37 0.52
N LEU A 181 -8.73 -1.26 0.64
CA LEU A 181 -9.30 0.07 0.41
C LEU A 181 -9.82 0.25 -1.02
N TRP A 182 -9.10 -0.27 -2.02
CA TRP A 182 -9.58 -0.26 -3.41
C TRP A 182 -10.87 -1.07 -3.56
N ASP A 183 -10.94 -2.27 -2.98
CA ASP A 183 -12.14 -3.13 -3.02
C ASP A 183 -13.34 -2.48 -2.31
N LEU A 184 -13.10 -1.68 -1.26
CA LEU A 184 -14.12 -0.91 -0.54
C LEU A 184 -14.53 0.40 -1.25
N GLY A 185 -13.76 0.86 -2.24
CA GLY A 185 -13.92 2.17 -2.88
C GLY A 185 -13.52 3.34 -1.98
N GLU A 186 -12.58 3.12 -1.08
CA GLU A 186 -12.11 4.08 -0.06
C GLU A 186 -10.65 4.51 -0.26
N LEU A 187 -9.96 3.94 -1.28
CA LEU A 187 -8.52 4.17 -1.51
C LEU A 187 -8.18 5.65 -1.70
N ASP A 188 -8.94 6.35 -2.55
CA ASP A 188 -8.65 7.74 -2.90
C ASP A 188 -8.91 8.68 -1.71
N GLU A 189 -10.02 8.48 -0.99
CA GLU A 189 -10.35 9.29 0.20
C GLU A 189 -9.31 9.13 1.32
N VAL A 190 -8.86 7.89 1.57
CA VAL A 190 -7.79 7.63 2.53
C VAL A 190 -6.46 8.21 2.05
N CYS A 191 -6.18 8.14 0.75
CA CYS A 191 -4.99 8.75 0.16
C CYS A 191 -4.98 10.26 0.39
N ASP A 192 -6.06 10.96 0.03
CA ASP A 192 -6.16 12.41 0.16
C ASP A 192 -6.04 12.88 1.60
N LYS A 193 -6.55 12.08 2.54
CA LYS A 193 -6.47 12.38 3.98
C LYS A 193 -5.06 12.21 4.54
N LEU A 194 -4.36 11.13 4.19
CA LEU A 194 -3.07 10.78 4.79
C LEU A 194 -1.87 11.35 4.03
N PHE A 195 -2.02 11.53 2.71
CA PHE A 195 -1.01 11.94 1.74
C PHE A 195 -1.60 13.00 0.80
N PRO A 196 -1.94 14.20 1.32
CA PRO A 196 -2.61 15.23 0.53
C PRO A 196 -1.74 15.69 -0.65
N GLU A 197 -2.39 16.09 -1.75
CA GLU A 197 -1.70 16.79 -2.83
C GLU A 197 -1.17 18.14 -2.31
N ASN A 198 0.09 18.44 -2.62
CA ASN A 198 0.63 19.77 -2.38
C ASN A 198 -0.08 20.75 -3.33
N LYS A 199 -0.86 21.67 -2.77
CA LYS A 199 -1.48 22.78 -3.52
C LYS A 199 -0.45 23.85 -3.89
#